data_AF-A0ABD3QD56-F1
#
_entry.id   AF-A0ABD3QD56-F1
#
_cell.length_a   1.000
_cell.length_b   1.000
_cell.length_c   1.000
_cell.angle_alpha   90.00
_cell.angle_beta   90.00
_cell.angle_gamma   90.00
#
_symmetry.space_group_name_H-M   'P 1'
#
loop_
_entity.id
_entity.type
_entity.pdbx_description
1 polymer ?
#
loop_
_entity_poly.entity_id
_entity_poly.type
_entity_poly.pdbx_seq_one_letter_code
_entity_poly.pdbx_strand_id
1 'polypeptide(L)'
;MKGANRIRSFALLLASSIRIGSTRAAGDSYLNVYGESLQPCSRSGMALTGYVRDGHCVDRDGDSGSHHVCIDLSSVSSLGDGRNFCQVTGQSEWCSSDDMPCHDDPSSYGCSIENWCVCQWAFASYIDKAGGCDAIHDVMCESINVRTIEAYGKDRAKYGDALACIVERCGLESSAYYSSLLAAGFGGGGVRSGGALVGLGVASALVASAAVVAAFLVVRKRRIEVEVDRVWKGDDMTDEISVGKTN
;
A
#
# COMPACT_ATOMS: atom_id res chain seq x y z
N MET A 1 -52.34 1.21 -72.22
CA MET A 1 -52.31 -0.20 -72.69
C MET A 1 -50.98 -0.80 -72.21
N LYS A 2 -51.02 -1.77 -71.27
CA LYS A 2 -50.63 -3.19 -71.47
C LYS A 2 -49.21 -3.34 -72.04
N GLY A 3 -48.25 -4.06 -71.46
CA GLY A 3 -48.17 -5.00 -70.33
C GLY A 3 -46.66 -5.23 -70.05
N ALA A 4 -46.26 -5.53 -68.82
CA ALA A 4 -46.26 -6.84 -68.18
C ALA A 4 -44.98 -7.67 -68.44
N ASN A 5 -44.52 -8.26 -67.33
CA ASN A 5 -43.63 -9.43 -67.17
C ASN A 5 -42.12 -9.17 -67.00
N ARG A 6 -41.59 -9.32 -65.77
CA ARG A 6 -41.16 -10.58 -65.09
C ARG A 6 -39.79 -11.01 -65.66
N ILE A 7 -38.72 -11.31 -64.91
CA ILE A 7 -38.62 -12.12 -63.69
C ILE A 7 -37.12 -12.14 -63.25
N ARG A 8 -36.91 -12.19 -61.92
CA ARG A 8 -35.80 -12.82 -61.16
C ARG A 8 -34.34 -12.34 -61.37
N SER A 9 -33.75 -11.87 -60.28
CA SER A 9 -32.67 -12.66 -59.64
C SER A 9 -32.50 -12.28 -58.17
N PHE A 10 -32.48 -13.34 -57.36
CA PHE A 10 -32.20 -13.35 -55.94
C PHE A 10 -30.73 -12.99 -55.70
N ALA A 11 -30.46 -12.07 -54.78
CA ALA A 11 -29.19 -12.01 -54.07
C ALA A 11 -29.51 -11.72 -52.60
N LEU A 12 -29.62 -12.81 -51.83
CA LEU A 12 -29.62 -12.81 -50.37
C LEU A 12 -28.24 -12.34 -49.91
N LEU A 13 -28.12 -11.06 -49.55
CA LEU A 13 -26.99 -10.58 -48.76
C LEU A 13 -27.29 -10.85 -47.29
N LEU A 14 -26.81 -12.00 -46.80
CA LEU A 14 -26.68 -12.26 -45.37
C LEU A 14 -25.60 -11.32 -44.83
N ALA A 15 -26.01 -10.20 -44.23
CA ALA A 15 -25.12 -9.39 -43.42
C ALA A 15 -24.79 -10.16 -42.14
N SER A 16 -23.66 -10.87 -42.13
CA SER A 16 -23.08 -11.43 -40.91
C SER A 16 -22.72 -10.30 -39.95
N SER A 17 -23.52 -10.16 -38.89
CA SER A 17 -23.19 -9.35 -37.73
C SER A 17 -21.99 -9.97 -37.00
N ILE A 18 -20.77 -9.59 -37.38
CA ILE A 18 -19.56 -9.91 -36.60
C ILE A 18 -19.67 -9.12 -35.30
N ARG A 19 -20.19 -9.77 -34.25
CA ARG A 19 -19.98 -9.28 -32.90
C ARG A 19 -18.54 -9.57 -32.55
N ILE A 20 -17.68 -8.55 -32.67
CA ILE A 20 -16.37 -8.54 -32.02
C ILE A 20 -16.67 -8.49 -30.52
N GLY A 21 -16.92 -9.66 -29.93
CA GLY A 21 -16.87 -9.84 -28.50
C GLY A 21 -15.41 -9.69 -28.10
N SER A 22 -15.04 -8.48 -27.67
CA SER A 22 -13.76 -8.25 -27.01
C SER A 22 -13.79 -8.98 -25.68
N THR A 23 -13.45 -10.27 -25.68
CA THR A 23 -13.13 -11.00 -24.47
C THR A 23 -11.84 -10.39 -23.92
N ARG A 24 -11.96 -9.36 -23.06
CA ARG A 24 -10.86 -9.03 -22.15
C ARG A 24 -10.63 -10.28 -21.33
N ALA A 25 -9.52 -10.96 -21.58
CA ALA A 25 -9.00 -11.92 -20.64
C ALA A 25 -8.85 -11.15 -19.32
N ALA A 26 -9.70 -11.46 -18.34
CA ALA A 26 -9.47 -11.08 -16.97
C ALA A 26 -8.28 -11.90 -16.51
N GLY A 27 -7.06 -11.46 -16.85
CA GLY A 27 -5.93 -11.76 -15.98
C GLY A 27 -6.27 -11.13 -14.64
N ASP A 28 -6.13 -11.88 -13.55
CA ASP A 28 -6.30 -11.32 -12.20
C ASP A 28 -5.41 -10.08 -12.10
N SER A 29 -6.02 -8.90 -12.15
CA SER A 29 -5.30 -7.66 -11.95
C SER A 29 -5.01 -7.57 -10.47
N TYR A 30 -3.76 -7.89 -10.09
CA TYR A 30 -3.30 -7.67 -8.73
C TYR A 30 -3.46 -6.20 -8.36
N LEU A 31 -3.78 -5.97 -7.09
CA LEU A 31 -3.98 -4.63 -6.57
C LEU A 31 -2.81 -4.21 -5.68
N ASN A 32 -2.48 -2.93 -5.72
CA ASN A 32 -1.56 -2.31 -4.78
C ASN A 32 -2.25 -1.95 -3.45
N VAL A 33 -1.50 -1.43 -2.48
CA VAL A 33 -2.05 -1.06 -1.15
C VAL A 33 -3.11 0.05 -1.19
N TYR A 34 -3.24 0.77 -2.31
CA TYR A 34 -4.29 1.76 -2.55
C TYR A 34 -5.57 1.16 -3.13
N GLY A 35 -5.55 -0.11 -3.51
CA GLY A 35 -6.66 -0.78 -4.21
C GLY A 35 -6.69 -0.51 -5.71
N GLU A 36 -5.60 0.05 -6.26
CA GLU A 36 -5.43 0.32 -7.69
C GLU A 36 -4.64 -0.81 -8.35
N SER A 37 -4.47 -0.77 -9.67
CA SER A 37 -3.67 -1.77 -10.39
C SER A 37 -2.22 -1.77 -9.88
N LEU A 38 -1.71 -2.95 -9.53
CA LEU A 38 -0.33 -3.16 -9.09
C LEU A 38 0.64 -2.69 -10.17
N GLN A 39 1.56 -1.79 -9.80
CA GLN A 39 2.61 -1.30 -10.68
C GLN A 39 3.84 -2.21 -10.63
N PRO A 40 4.69 -2.23 -11.68
CA PRO A 40 5.97 -2.91 -11.62
C PRO A 40 6.86 -2.31 -10.54
N CYS A 41 7.63 -3.16 -9.87
CA CYS A 41 8.59 -2.78 -8.84
C CYS A 41 9.92 -2.33 -9.48
N SER A 42 10.52 -3.19 -10.33
CA SER A 42 11.67 -2.83 -11.16
C SER A 42 11.22 -2.12 -12.44
N ARG A 43 12.05 -1.20 -12.96
CA ARG A 43 11.79 -0.44 -14.20
C ARG A 43 12.99 -0.53 -15.15
N SER A 44 12.87 0.12 -16.31
CA SER A 44 13.95 0.22 -17.28
C SER A 44 15.26 0.69 -16.65
N GLY A 45 16.35 0.01 -16.98
CA GLY A 45 17.68 0.20 -16.38
C GLY A 45 17.93 -0.56 -15.06
N MET A 46 16.90 -1.13 -14.43
CA MET A 46 17.03 -1.89 -13.18
C MET A 46 17.08 -3.40 -13.43
N ALA A 47 17.60 -4.14 -12.45
CA ALA A 47 17.48 -5.59 -12.37
C ALA A 47 16.00 -6.03 -12.33
N LEU A 48 15.65 -7.05 -13.10
CA LEU A 48 14.31 -7.63 -13.17
C LEU A 48 13.98 -8.36 -11.86
N THR A 49 12.98 -7.84 -11.15
CA THR A 49 12.57 -8.38 -9.85
C THR A 49 11.32 -9.29 -9.94
N GLY A 50 10.80 -9.70 -8.79
CA GLY A 50 9.64 -10.59 -8.65
C GLY A 50 10.05 -12.06 -8.60
N TYR A 51 9.24 -12.89 -7.92
CA TYR A 51 9.52 -14.33 -7.71
C TYR A 51 9.67 -15.07 -9.04
N VAL A 52 8.80 -14.77 -10.02
CA VAL A 52 8.86 -15.33 -11.38
C VAL A 52 9.56 -14.44 -12.38
N ARG A 53 10.27 -13.40 -11.92
CA ARG A 53 10.98 -12.43 -12.78
C ARG A 53 10.07 -11.76 -13.81
N ASP A 54 8.91 -11.27 -13.38
CA ASP A 54 7.96 -10.49 -14.19
C ASP A 54 7.92 -9.00 -13.81
N GLY A 55 8.82 -8.59 -12.90
CA GLY A 55 8.91 -7.21 -12.42
C GLY A 55 7.85 -6.84 -11.37
N HIS A 56 6.94 -7.74 -10.98
CA HIS A 56 5.86 -7.44 -10.04
C HIS A 56 6.02 -8.22 -8.73
N CYS A 57 5.55 -7.62 -7.63
CA CYS A 57 5.59 -8.23 -6.31
C CYS A 57 4.36 -9.10 -6.07
N VAL A 58 4.28 -10.21 -6.79
CA VAL A 58 3.18 -11.18 -6.73
C VAL A 58 3.71 -12.55 -6.32
N ASP A 59 2.92 -13.26 -5.52
CA ASP A 59 3.17 -14.66 -5.22
C ASP A 59 2.62 -15.59 -6.32
N ARG A 60 3.17 -16.80 -6.35
CA ARG A 60 2.67 -17.95 -7.12
C ARG A 60 2.69 -19.16 -6.21
N ASP A 61 2.02 -20.23 -6.61
CA ASP A 61 2.12 -21.52 -5.93
C ASP A 61 3.60 -21.91 -5.78
N GLY A 62 4.07 -22.02 -4.53
CA GLY A 62 5.47 -22.30 -4.19
C GLY A 62 6.27 -21.11 -3.66
N ASP A 63 5.75 -19.89 -3.71
CA ASP A 63 6.37 -18.73 -3.05
C ASP A 63 6.04 -18.71 -1.55
N SER A 64 6.79 -19.50 -0.77
CA SER A 64 6.65 -19.55 0.69
C SER A 64 7.02 -18.23 1.39
N GLY A 65 7.76 -17.35 0.70
CA GLY A 65 8.20 -16.06 1.22
C GLY A 65 7.18 -14.94 1.03
N SER A 66 6.25 -15.12 0.09
CA SER A 66 5.28 -14.11 -0.35
C SER A 66 5.99 -12.80 -0.68
N HIS A 67 6.62 -12.72 -1.85
CA HIS A 67 7.40 -11.57 -2.34
C HIS A 67 6.51 -10.38 -2.72
N HIS A 68 5.73 -9.88 -1.77
CA HIS A 68 4.69 -8.89 -1.97
C HIS A 68 5.12 -7.45 -1.67
N VAL A 69 6.32 -7.24 -1.13
CA VAL A 69 6.78 -5.92 -0.68
C VAL A 69 7.88 -5.42 -1.61
N CYS A 70 7.63 -4.31 -2.31
CA CYS A 70 8.63 -3.62 -3.12
C CYS A 70 9.36 -2.58 -2.26
N ILE A 71 10.68 -2.69 -2.15
CA ILE A 71 11.52 -1.76 -1.40
C ILE A 71 12.62 -1.18 -2.28
N ASP A 72 13.09 0.02 -1.93
CA ASP A 72 14.27 0.63 -2.51
C ASP A 72 15.54 0.10 -1.82
N LEU A 73 16.42 -0.55 -2.58
CA LEU A 73 17.74 -1.05 -2.18
C LEU A 73 18.89 -0.27 -2.82
N SER A 74 18.60 0.80 -3.58
CA SER A 74 19.62 1.61 -4.27
C SER A 74 20.67 2.19 -3.34
N SER A 75 20.32 2.41 -2.07
CA SER A 75 21.27 2.78 -1.02
C SER A 75 21.48 1.63 -0.04
N VAL A 76 22.68 1.04 -0.11
CA VAL A 76 23.16 -0.10 0.69
C VAL A 76 23.29 0.18 2.21
N SER A 77 22.83 1.33 2.71
CA SER A 77 23.02 1.74 4.11
C SER A 77 21.76 2.36 4.71
N SER A 78 20.71 1.56 4.87
CA SER A 78 19.48 2.05 5.52
C SER A 78 19.67 2.29 7.01
N LEU A 79 20.60 1.56 7.60
CA LEU A 79 21.09 1.84 8.93
C LEU A 79 22.30 2.74 8.82
N GLY A 80 22.34 3.85 9.54
CA GLY A 80 23.52 4.73 9.63
C GLY A 80 24.82 4.04 10.10
N ASP A 81 24.80 2.72 10.31
CA ASP A 81 25.95 1.83 10.55
C ASP A 81 26.54 1.20 9.27
N GLY A 82 25.96 1.46 8.10
CA GLY A 82 26.49 1.04 6.79
C GLY A 82 26.03 -0.34 6.30
N ARG A 83 25.10 -1.02 6.99
CA ARG A 83 24.64 -2.35 6.59
C ARG A 83 23.48 -2.33 5.58
N ASN A 84 23.52 -3.26 4.63
CA ASN A 84 22.48 -3.44 3.62
C ASN A 84 21.34 -4.38 4.10
N PHE A 85 20.26 -4.48 3.32
CA PHE A 85 19.12 -5.35 3.62
C PHE A 85 19.51 -6.82 3.86
N CYS A 86 20.40 -7.38 3.04
CA CYS A 86 20.85 -8.77 3.14
C CYS A 86 21.57 -9.02 4.46
N GLN A 87 22.48 -8.13 4.86
CA GLN A 87 23.23 -8.19 6.11
C GLN A 87 22.31 -8.07 7.33
N VAL A 88 21.35 -7.14 7.30
CA VAL A 88 20.40 -6.96 8.41
C VAL A 88 19.49 -8.17 8.55
N THR A 89 18.96 -8.68 7.44
CA THR A 89 18.05 -9.83 7.48
C THR A 89 18.77 -11.17 7.68
N GLY A 90 20.08 -11.25 7.42
CA GLY A 90 20.89 -12.46 7.52
C GLY A 90 20.75 -13.39 6.30
N GLN A 91 20.40 -12.82 5.15
CA GLN A 91 20.31 -13.55 3.89
C GLN A 91 21.67 -13.65 3.20
N SER A 92 21.77 -14.46 2.14
CA SER A 92 22.95 -14.42 1.26
C SER A 92 23.11 -13.03 0.64
N GLU A 93 24.34 -12.63 0.34
CA GLU A 93 24.67 -11.31 -0.22
C GLU A 93 24.31 -11.18 -1.71
N TRP A 94 23.03 -11.37 -2.03
CA TRP A 94 22.50 -11.10 -3.37
C TRP A 94 22.25 -9.61 -3.61
N CYS A 95 22.14 -8.80 -2.56
CA CYS A 95 21.89 -7.35 -2.63
C CYS A 95 22.96 -6.59 -3.43
N SER A 96 24.18 -7.12 -3.49
CA SER A 96 25.33 -6.52 -4.21
C SER A 96 25.67 -7.27 -5.51
N SER A 97 24.74 -8.06 -6.03
CA SER A 97 24.96 -8.81 -7.27
C SER A 97 24.80 -7.90 -8.48
N ASP A 98 25.85 -7.82 -9.29
CA ASP A 98 25.84 -7.11 -10.57
C ASP A 98 25.37 -8.00 -11.73
N ASP A 99 25.24 -9.32 -11.53
CA ASP A 99 24.85 -10.28 -12.58
C ASP A 99 23.35 -10.60 -12.55
N MET A 100 22.52 -9.56 -12.52
CA MET A 100 21.06 -9.71 -12.58
C MET A 100 20.53 -9.46 -13.99
N PRO A 101 19.51 -10.23 -14.44
CA PRO A 101 18.84 -9.97 -15.71
C PRO A 101 18.19 -8.59 -15.69
N CYS A 102 18.22 -7.90 -16.81
CA CYS A 102 17.67 -6.56 -16.95
C CYS A 102 16.15 -6.58 -17.10
N HIS A 103 15.47 -5.56 -16.58
CA HIS A 103 14.01 -5.44 -16.68
C HIS A 103 13.50 -5.36 -18.13
N ASP A 104 14.18 -4.58 -18.96
CA ASP A 104 13.77 -4.35 -20.36
C ASP A 104 14.03 -5.54 -21.27
N ASP A 105 15.07 -6.32 -20.94
CA ASP A 105 15.48 -7.49 -21.68
C ASP A 105 16.03 -8.55 -20.71
N PRO A 106 15.24 -9.56 -20.34
CA PRO A 106 15.67 -10.63 -19.44
C PRO A 106 16.82 -11.49 -19.99
N SER A 107 17.15 -11.36 -21.28
CA SER A 107 18.32 -12.01 -21.89
C SER A 107 19.61 -11.20 -21.76
N SER A 108 19.50 -9.93 -21.36
CA SER A 108 20.61 -9.04 -21.03
C SER A 108 20.84 -9.05 -19.52
N TYR A 109 22.11 -9.01 -19.11
CA TYR A 109 22.56 -9.06 -17.70
C TYR A 109 23.42 -7.83 -17.40
N GLY A 110 23.65 -7.55 -16.11
CA GLY A 110 24.47 -6.42 -15.68
C GLY A 110 23.68 -5.25 -15.08
N CYS A 111 22.37 -5.39 -14.87
CA CYS A 111 21.55 -4.32 -14.33
C CYS A 111 21.61 -4.27 -12.80
N SER A 112 21.65 -3.05 -12.25
CA SER A 112 21.72 -2.78 -10.81
C SER A 112 20.45 -3.21 -10.08
N ILE A 113 20.61 -3.78 -8.89
CA ILE A 113 19.50 -3.99 -7.96
C ILE A 113 19.19 -2.65 -7.29
N GLU A 114 18.08 -2.05 -7.68
CA GLU A 114 17.56 -0.82 -7.08
C GLU A 114 16.25 -1.15 -6.36
N ASN A 115 15.15 -1.27 -7.10
CA ASN A 115 13.88 -1.72 -6.54
C ASN A 115 13.77 -3.24 -6.56
N TRP A 116 13.41 -3.83 -5.42
CA TRP A 116 13.31 -5.29 -5.32
C TRP A 116 12.10 -5.77 -4.52
N CYS A 117 11.42 -6.79 -5.05
CA CYS A 117 10.38 -7.51 -4.34
C CYS A 117 11.02 -8.44 -3.30
N VAL A 118 10.76 -8.18 -2.02
CA VAL A 118 11.24 -8.99 -0.90
C VAL A 118 10.10 -9.74 -0.21
N CYS A 119 10.46 -10.85 0.43
CA CYS A 119 9.54 -11.62 1.25
C CYS A 119 8.90 -10.76 2.35
N GLN A 120 7.62 -11.00 2.64
CA GLN A 120 6.91 -10.34 3.75
C GLN A 120 7.62 -10.52 5.10
N TRP A 121 8.10 -11.73 5.39
CA TRP A 121 8.82 -12.00 6.65
C TRP A 121 10.17 -11.27 6.69
N ALA A 122 10.83 -11.12 5.55
CA ALA A 122 12.14 -10.49 5.46
C ALA A 122 12.01 -8.98 5.67
N PHE A 123 10.99 -8.36 5.07
CA PHE A 123 10.66 -6.96 5.34
C PHE A 123 10.33 -6.73 6.82
N ALA A 124 9.52 -7.59 7.43
CA ALA A 124 9.22 -7.46 8.86
C ALA A 124 10.47 -7.62 9.74
N SER A 125 11.32 -8.62 9.46
CA SER A 125 12.60 -8.78 10.14
C SER A 125 13.54 -7.59 9.91
N TYR A 126 13.44 -6.94 8.76
CA TYR A 126 14.25 -5.81 8.42
C TYR A 126 13.89 -4.61 9.28
N ILE A 127 12.60 -4.27 9.38
CA ILE A 127 12.10 -3.19 10.26
C ILE A 127 12.54 -3.41 11.72
N ASP A 128 12.33 -4.62 12.25
CA ASP A 128 12.67 -4.96 13.63
C ASP A 128 14.17 -4.79 13.91
N LYS A 129 15.02 -5.38 13.07
CA LYS A 129 16.49 -5.33 13.25
C LYS A 129 17.11 -3.99 12.88
N ALA A 130 16.43 -3.21 12.05
CA ALA A 130 16.80 -1.84 11.71
C ALA A 130 16.52 -0.86 12.88
N GLY A 131 15.69 -1.25 13.84
CA GLY A 131 15.30 -0.38 14.95
C GLY A 131 14.09 0.51 14.63
N GLY A 132 13.27 0.13 13.65
CA GLY A 132 12.00 0.79 13.35
C GLY A 132 11.87 1.30 11.90
N CYS A 133 10.69 1.84 11.58
CA CYS A 133 10.35 2.30 10.23
C CYS A 133 11.21 3.47 9.74
N ASP A 134 11.67 4.35 10.64
CA ASP A 134 12.51 5.50 10.29
C ASP A 134 13.92 5.09 9.85
N ALA A 135 14.33 3.87 10.21
CA ALA A 135 15.65 3.33 9.89
C ALA A 135 15.69 2.59 8.54
N ILE A 136 14.62 2.67 7.74
CA ILE A 136 14.60 2.17 6.37
C ILE A 136 14.41 3.30 5.36
N HIS A 137 14.96 3.14 4.15
CA HIS A 137 14.95 4.18 3.12
C HIS A 137 13.54 4.48 2.62
N ASP A 138 13.05 3.67 1.68
CA ASP A 138 11.77 3.90 1.04
C ASP A 138 11.10 2.59 0.61
N VAL A 139 9.78 2.69 0.44
CA VAL A 139 8.92 1.60 -0.03
C VAL A 139 8.11 2.09 -1.23
N MET A 140 8.00 1.26 -2.25
CA MET A 140 7.28 1.63 -3.47
C MET A 140 5.81 1.27 -3.31
N CYS A 141 5.02 2.13 -2.67
CA CYS A 141 3.63 1.85 -2.29
C CYS A 141 2.75 1.36 -3.46
N GLU A 142 2.90 1.95 -4.64
CA GLU A 142 2.17 1.57 -5.87
C GLU A 142 2.51 0.15 -6.36
N SER A 143 3.63 -0.40 -5.91
CA SER A 143 4.17 -1.72 -6.27
C SER A 143 4.16 -2.72 -5.10
N ILE A 144 3.65 -2.32 -3.92
CA ILE A 144 3.36 -3.25 -2.82
C ILE A 144 1.99 -3.88 -3.06
N ASN A 145 1.95 -5.21 -3.11
CA ASN A 145 0.72 -5.95 -3.29
C ASN A 145 -0.16 -5.89 -2.03
N VAL A 146 -1.47 -5.65 -2.21
CA VAL A 146 -2.44 -5.51 -1.11
C VAL A 146 -2.47 -6.73 -0.18
N ARG A 147 -2.09 -7.92 -0.68
CA ARG A 147 -1.94 -9.13 0.14
C ARG A 147 -0.98 -8.95 1.31
N THR A 148 -0.05 -7.98 1.25
CA THR A 148 0.79 -7.57 2.39
C THR A 148 -0.02 -7.04 3.57
N ILE A 149 -0.95 -6.13 3.30
CA ILE A 149 -1.82 -5.54 4.34
C ILE A 149 -2.67 -6.64 4.98
N GLU A 150 -3.25 -7.51 4.15
CA GLU A 150 -4.05 -8.64 4.62
C GLU A 150 -3.24 -9.61 5.48
N ALA A 151 -2.03 -9.98 5.03
CA ALA A 151 -1.18 -10.94 5.73
C ALA A 151 -0.73 -10.40 7.09
N TYR A 152 -0.24 -9.16 7.15
CA TYR A 152 0.17 -8.55 8.42
C TYR A 152 -1.03 -8.25 9.33
N GLY A 153 -2.19 -7.93 8.77
CA GLY A 153 -3.43 -7.73 9.53
C GLY A 153 -3.90 -8.99 10.27
N LYS A 154 -3.62 -10.19 9.76
CA LYS A 154 -3.97 -11.48 10.40
C LYS A 154 -3.15 -11.77 11.65
N ASP A 155 -1.89 -11.33 11.69
CA ASP A 155 -0.97 -11.56 12.80
C ASP A 155 -0.23 -10.28 13.18
N ARG A 156 -0.99 -9.31 13.73
CA ARG A 156 -0.44 -8.04 14.20
C ARG A 156 0.52 -8.19 15.36
N ALA A 157 0.42 -9.27 16.13
CA ALA A 157 1.36 -9.53 17.23
C ALA A 157 2.78 -9.76 16.68
N LYS A 158 2.88 -10.40 15.51
CA LYS A 158 4.16 -10.66 14.84
C LYS A 158 4.58 -9.55 13.86
N TYR A 159 3.63 -8.96 13.14
CA TYR A 159 3.92 -8.06 12.02
C TYR A 159 3.40 -6.63 12.21
N GLY A 160 3.01 -6.26 13.44
CA GLY A 160 2.42 -4.97 13.76
C GLY A 160 3.28 -3.79 13.31
N ASP A 161 4.58 -3.82 13.59
CA ASP A 161 5.52 -2.73 13.24
C ASP A 161 5.71 -2.60 11.73
N ALA A 162 5.78 -3.72 11.01
CA ALA A 162 5.88 -3.72 9.56
C ALA A 162 4.60 -3.19 8.89
N LEU A 163 3.42 -3.58 9.43
CA LEU A 163 2.14 -3.03 8.98
C LEU A 163 2.06 -1.53 9.24
N ALA A 164 2.39 -1.09 10.46
CA ALA A 164 2.40 0.32 10.82
C ALA A 164 3.32 1.12 9.88
N CYS A 165 4.51 0.59 9.58
CA CYS A 165 5.44 1.23 8.67
C CYS A 165 4.86 1.43 7.26
N ILE A 166 4.22 0.41 6.68
CA ILE A 166 3.59 0.56 5.36
C ILE A 166 2.43 1.55 5.42
N VAL A 167 1.61 1.49 6.47
CA VAL A 167 0.46 2.38 6.62
C VAL A 167 0.91 3.84 6.74
N GLU A 168 1.96 4.10 7.51
CA GLU A 168 2.55 5.42 7.67
C GLU A 168 3.19 5.91 6.36
N ARG A 169 4.15 5.16 5.80
CA ARG A 169 4.89 5.55 4.59
C ARG A 169 3.97 5.73 3.38
N CYS A 170 2.92 4.93 3.28
CA CYS A 170 1.96 5.01 2.18
C CYS A 170 0.75 5.90 2.48
N GLY A 171 0.65 6.52 3.66
CA GLY A 171 -0.45 7.44 3.99
C GLY A 171 -1.83 6.78 4.06
N LEU A 172 -1.91 5.51 4.48
CA LEU A 172 -3.14 4.71 4.44
C LEU A 172 -4.10 4.99 5.62
N GLU A 173 -3.70 5.77 6.63
CA GLU A 173 -4.51 6.04 7.83
C GLU A 173 -5.90 6.64 7.52
N SER A 174 -6.01 7.43 6.45
CA SER A 174 -7.27 8.03 6.00
C SER A 174 -7.86 7.36 4.77
N SER A 175 -7.25 6.27 4.30
CA SER A 175 -7.69 5.54 3.12
C SER A 175 -9.01 4.83 3.40
N ALA A 176 -10.05 5.18 2.63
CA ALA A 176 -11.33 4.48 2.66
C ALA A 176 -11.18 3.00 2.28
N TYR A 177 -10.25 2.70 1.38
CA TYR A 177 -9.91 1.34 0.98
C TYR A 177 -9.29 0.56 2.15
N TYR A 178 -8.28 1.13 2.82
CA TYR A 178 -7.67 0.53 4.01
C TYR A 178 -8.68 0.34 5.14
N SER A 179 -9.55 1.33 5.38
CA SER A 179 -10.65 1.23 6.34
C SER A 179 -11.59 0.06 6.02
N SER A 180 -11.89 -0.15 4.74
CA SER A 180 -12.69 -1.29 4.29
C SER A 180 -12.00 -2.63 4.50
N LEU A 181 -10.69 -2.72 4.25
CA LEU A 181 -9.89 -3.93 4.54
C LEU A 181 -9.92 -4.28 6.03
N LEU A 182 -9.76 -3.28 6.90
CA LEU A 182 -9.84 -3.46 8.35
C LEU A 182 -11.23 -3.94 8.79
N ALA A 183 -12.29 -3.28 8.30
CA ALA A 183 -13.68 -3.60 8.62
C ALA A 183 -14.11 -4.98 8.11
N ALA A 184 -13.53 -5.46 7.01
CA ALA A 184 -13.78 -6.78 6.44
C ALA A 184 -13.27 -7.95 7.30
N GLY A 185 -12.63 -7.68 8.45
CA GLY A 185 -12.47 -8.71 9.50
C GLY A 185 -11.05 -8.94 9.99
N PHE A 186 -10.24 -7.90 10.18
CA PHE A 186 -8.99 -8.01 10.95
C PHE A 186 -9.15 -7.57 12.43
N GLY A 187 -10.39 -7.37 12.90
CA GLY A 187 -10.75 -7.03 14.28
C GLY A 187 -10.90 -8.25 15.21
N GLY A 188 -10.03 -9.24 15.09
CA GLY A 188 -10.12 -10.53 15.81
C GLY A 188 -9.10 -10.72 16.94
N GLY A 189 -8.48 -9.66 17.47
CA GLY A 189 -7.60 -9.73 18.63
C GLY A 189 -8.37 -9.57 19.94
N GLY A 190 -9.34 -10.45 20.20
CA GLY A 190 -10.05 -10.50 21.47
C GLY A 190 -9.09 -10.88 22.60
N VAL A 191 -8.78 -9.93 23.49
CA VAL A 191 -8.19 -10.19 24.80
C VAL A 191 -9.09 -11.20 25.51
N ARG A 192 -8.64 -12.46 25.61
CA ARG A 192 -9.25 -13.47 26.48
C ARG A 192 -8.90 -13.14 27.93
N SER A 193 -9.64 -12.24 28.55
CA SER A 193 -9.77 -12.24 30.00
C SER A 193 -10.62 -13.46 30.38
N GLY A 194 -9.98 -14.45 30.99
CA GLY A 194 -10.64 -15.60 31.57
C GLY A 194 -11.66 -15.14 32.62
N GLY A 195 -12.94 -15.37 32.33
CA GLY A 195 -14.06 -15.15 33.24
C GLY A 195 -15.22 -16.03 32.79
N ALA A 196 -15.56 -17.01 33.60
CA ALA A 196 -16.60 -18.00 33.34
C ALA A 196 -18.01 -17.40 33.36
N LEU A 197 -18.91 -17.99 32.55
CA LEU A 197 -20.39 -18.03 32.64
C LEU A 197 -21.09 -16.64 32.63
N VAL A 198 -22.03 -16.34 31.74
CA VAL A 198 -23.38 -16.91 31.57
C VAL A 198 -23.92 -16.32 30.26
N GLY A 199 -24.65 -17.11 29.46
CA GLY A 199 -25.28 -16.59 28.24
C GLY A 199 -26.44 -15.65 28.55
N LEU A 200 -26.61 -14.64 27.70
CA LEU A 200 -27.88 -14.00 27.32
C LEU A 200 -27.57 -13.09 26.13
N GLY A 201 -28.33 -13.26 25.05
CA GLY A 201 -28.16 -12.46 23.84
C GLY A 201 -28.44 -10.99 24.12
N VAL A 202 -27.69 -10.12 23.44
CA VAL A 202 -28.06 -8.72 23.31
C VAL A 202 -27.76 -8.29 21.89
N ALA A 203 -28.82 -8.10 21.10
CA ALA A 203 -28.80 -7.19 19.99
C ALA A 203 -28.59 -5.79 20.57
N SER A 204 -27.38 -5.24 20.43
CA SER A 204 -27.07 -3.91 20.93
C SER A 204 -27.35 -2.85 19.87
N ALA A 205 -28.41 -2.12 20.17
CA ALA A 205 -28.96 -0.98 19.49
C ALA A 205 -27.93 0.12 19.17
N LEU A 206 -27.86 0.51 17.89
CA LEU A 206 -27.43 1.85 17.49
C LEU A 206 -28.57 2.82 17.76
N VAL A 207 -28.65 3.32 18.99
CA VAL A 207 -29.33 4.60 19.27
C VAL A 207 -28.30 5.50 19.93
N ALA A 208 -27.44 6.11 19.11
CA ALA A 208 -26.74 7.32 19.54
C ALA A 208 -27.81 8.39 19.72
N SER A 209 -28.18 8.67 20.97
CA SER A 209 -29.10 9.75 21.29
C SER A 209 -28.50 11.07 20.78
N ALA A 210 -29.31 11.87 20.09
CA ALA A 210 -28.91 13.17 19.54
C ALA A 210 -28.24 14.09 20.58
N ALA A 211 -28.49 13.86 21.87
CA ALA A 211 -27.84 14.53 22.98
C ALA A 211 -26.32 14.28 23.07
N VAL A 212 -25.83 13.07 22.76
CA VAL A 212 -24.40 12.76 22.80
C VAL A 212 -23.66 13.42 21.64
N VAL A 213 -24.27 13.42 20.45
CA VAL A 213 -23.74 14.14 19.28
C VAL A 213 -23.73 15.66 19.53
N ALA A 214 -24.82 16.21 20.08
CA ALA A 214 -24.89 17.62 20.44
C ALA A 214 -23.85 18.01 21.49
N ALA A 215 -23.64 17.19 22.52
CA ALA A 215 -22.61 17.43 23.54
C ALA A 215 -21.20 17.44 22.93
N PHE A 216 -20.89 16.51 22.02
CA PHE A 216 -19.60 16.45 21.35
C PHE A 216 -19.35 17.68 20.46
N LEU A 217 -20.37 18.15 19.74
CA LEU A 217 -20.28 19.35 18.91
C LEU A 217 -20.12 20.63 19.76
N VAL A 218 -20.79 20.72 20.92
CA VAL A 218 -20.63 21.85 21.85
C VAL A 218 -19.22 21.90 22.45
N VAL A 219 -18.65 20.75 22.85
CA VAL A 219 -17.28 20.68 23.35
C VAL A 219 -16.27 21.09 22.28
N ARG A 220 -16.46 20.63 21.04
CA ARG A 220 -15.56 20.97 19.93
C ARG A 220 -15.61 22.46 19.58
N LYS A 221 -16.79 23.08 19.60
CA LYS A 221 -16.95 24.53 19.38
C LYS A 221 -16.22 25.35 20.44
N ARG A 222 -16.36 24.99 21.73
CA ARG A 222 -15.68 25.70 22.83
C ARG A 222 -14.16 25.60 22.76
N ARG A 223 -13.63 24.46 22.28
CA ARG A 223 -12.17 24.29 22.13
C ARG A 223 -11.58 25.22 21.06
N ILE A 224 -12.30 25.43 19.95
CA ILE A 224 -11.87 26.32 18.87
C ILE A 224 -11.90 27.79 19.32
N GLU A 225 -12.94 28.20 20.06
CA GLU A 225 -13.04 29.58 20.57
C GLU A 225 -11.89 29.92 21.55
N VAL A 226 -11.47 28.97 22.39
CA VAL A 226 -10.32 29.15 23.31
C VAL A 226 -8.98 29.26 22.57
N GLU A 227 -8.82 28.55 21.45
CA GLU A 227 -7.58 28.56 20.67
C GLU A 227 -7.44 29.85 19.86
N VAL A 228 -8.54 30.37 19.32
CA VAL A 228 -8.58 31.68 18.65
C VAL A 228 -8.27 32.81 19.64
N ASP A 229 -8.83 32.81 20.84
CA ASP A 229 -8.53 33.84 21.85
C ASP A 229 -7.07 33.84 22.32
N ARG A 230 -6.41 32.68 22.30
CA ARG A 230 -4.98 32.57 22.68
C ARG A 230 -4.06 33.12 21.58
N VAL A 231 -4.42 32.93 20.31
CA VAL A 231 -3.68 33.49 19.17
C VAL A 231 -3.79 35.01 19.14
N TRP A 232 -4.98 35.57 19.38
CA TRP A 232 -5.18 37.03 19.31
C TRP A 232 -4.58 37.82 20.49
N LYS A 233 -4.24 37.17 21.61
CA LYS A 233 -3.62 37.81 22.78
C LYS A 233 -2.08 37.69 22.84
N GLY A 234 -1.45 37.07 21.83
CA GLY A 234 -0.03 36.72 21.85
C GLY A 234 0.94 37.74 21.22
N ASP A 235 0.47 38.71 20.44
CA ASP A 235 1.33 39.57 19.62
C ASP A 235 1.39 41.03 20.12
N ASP A 236 1.71 41.23 21.40
CA ASP A 236 2.17 42.53 21.93
C ASP A 236 3.55 42.35 22.55
N MET A 237 4.56 42.29 21.68
CA MET A 237 5.98 42.29 22.03
C MET A 237 6.65 43.44 21.28
N THR A 238 6.37 44.66 21.72
CA THR A 238 7.26 45.80 21.53
C THR A 238 8.44 45.69 22.49
N ASP A 239 9.61 46.19 22.04
CA ASP A 239 10.91 46.37 22.74
C ASP A 239 11.99 45.40 22.23
N GLU A 240 13.18 45.77 21.76
CA GLU A 240 13.88 47.06 21.66
C GLU A 240 14.94 46.89 20.54
N ILE A 241 14.98 47.81 19.56
CA ILE A 241 16.12 47.94 18.65
C ILE A 241 17.14 48.86 19.33
N SER A 242 18.19 48.26 19.90
CA SER A 242 19.37 48.98 20.36
C SER A 242 20.19 49.48 19.17
N VAL A 243 20.15 50.80 18.98
CA VAL A 243 20.99 51.56 18.05
C VAL A 243 22.38 51.72 18.67
N GLY A 244 23.36 50.99 18.15
CA GLY A 244 24.78 51.17 18.46
C GLY A 244 25.32 52.46 17.86
N LYS A 245 25.65 53.44 18.72
CA LYS A 245 26.42 54.64 18.40
C LYS A 245 27.91 54.35 18.34
N THR A 246 28.55 54.99 17.36
CA THR A 246 29.98 55.21 17.17
C THR A 246 30.74 55.69 18.41
N ASN A 247 31.94 55.13 18.60
CA ASN A 247 33.19 55.87 18.75
C ASN A 247 34.36 54.98 18.29
#